data_AF-F3LJX0-F1
#
_entry.id   AF-F3LJX0-F1
#
_cell.length_a   1.000
_cell.length_b   1.000
_cell.length_c   1.000
_cell.angle_alpha   90.00
_cell.angle_beta   90.00
_cell.angle_gamma   90.00
#
_symmetry.space_group_name_H-M   'P 1'
#
loop_
_entity.id
_entity.type
_entity.pdbx_description
1 polymer ?
#
loop_
_entity_poly.entity_id
_entity_poly.type
_entity_poly.pdbx_seq_one_letter_code
_entity_poly.pdbx_strand_id
1 'polypeptide(L)' 'MEKLFERKTMVLDCNQEKYFILPEYIHSFIVNWPFIKENKGESSYVFSGSEQWLSL' A
#
# COMPACT_ATOMS: atom_id res chain seq x y z
N MET A 1 0.76 -26.41 8.81
CA MET A 1 -0.12 -25.23 8.75
C MET A 1 -0.31 -24.90 7.29
N GLU A 2 -1.52 -25.07 6.76
CA GLU A 2 -1.82 -24.59 5.42
C GLU A 2 -1.66 -23.07 5.39
N LYS A 3 -0.89 -22.56 4.43
CA LYS A 3 -0.73 -21.12 4.21
C LYS A 3 -2.05 -20.62 3.61
N LEU A 4 -2.92 -20.06 4.44
CA LEU A 4 -4.11 -19.36 3.97
C LEU A 4 -3.66 -18.18 3.09
N PHE A 5 -4.38 -17.93 2.00
CA PHE A 5 -4.11 -16.79 1.13
C PHE A 5 -4.25 -15.48 1.91
N GLU A 6 -3.22 -14.63 1.85
CA GLU A 6 -3.25 -13.31 2.48
C GLU A 6 -3.76 -12.26 1.49
N ARG A 7 -4.77 -11.49 1.90
CA ARG A 7 -5.25 -10.35 1.11
C ARG A 7 -4.33 -9.16 1.32
N LYS A 8 -3.92 -8.50 0.23
CA LYS A 8 -3.08 -7.30 0.26
C LYS A 8 -3.75 -6.14 -0.47
N THR A 9 -3.34 -4.92 -0.16
CA THR A 9 -3.77 -3.70 -0.87
C THR A 9 -2.62 -3.17 -1.72
N MET A 10 -2.87 -2.94 -3.00
CA MET A 10 -1.89 -2.43 -3.97
C MET A 10 -2.29 -1.05 -4.47
N VAL A 11 -1.28 -0.18 -4.63
CA VAL A 11 -1.39 1.18 -5.14
C VAL A 11 -0.63 1.23 -6.46
N LEU A 12 -1.24 1.78 -7.49
CA LEU A 12 -0.68 1.86 -8.84
C LEU A 12 -0.49 3.34 -9.22
N ASP A 13 0.74 3.73 -9.52
CA ASP A 13 1.04 4.99 -10.20
C ASP A 13 1.13 4.72 -11.71
N CYS A 14 0.05 5.03 -12.43
CA CYS A 14 -0.03 4.81 -13.87
C CYS A 14 0.90 5.73 -14.69
N ASN A 15 1.32 6.87 -14.15
CA ASN A 15 2.17 7.81 -14.88
C ASN A 15 3.63 7.37 -14.85
N GLN A 16 4.07 6.82 -13.71
CA GLN A 16 5.42 6.30 -13.53
C GLN A 16 5.55 4.81 -13.86
N GLU A 17 4.44 4.14 -14.18
CA GLU A 17 4.36 2.69 -14.37
C GLU A 17 4.91 1.90 -13.17
N LYS A 18 4.60 2.37 -11.95
CA LYS A 18 5.05 1.78 -10.69
C LYS A 18 3.86 1.31 -9.87
N TYR A 19 4.09 0.31 -9.01
CA TYR A 19 3.09 -0.17 -8.06
C TYR A 19 3.73 -0.33 -6.68
N PHE A 20 2.92 -0.29 -5.62
CA PHE A 20 3.36 -0.55 -4.25
C PHE A 20 2.33 -1.41 -3.52
N ILE A 21 2.80 -2.40 -2.75
CA ILE A 21 1.96 -3.24 -1.90
C ILE A 21 2.09 -2.75 -0.46
N LEU A 22 0.97 -2.36 0.15
CA LEU A 22 0.97 -1.91 1.53
C LEU A 22 1.37 -3.05 2.48
N PRO A 23 2.14 -2.73 3.54
CA PRO A 23 2.59 -3.74 4.51
C PRO A 23 1.40 -4.41 5.21
N GLU A 24 0.33 -3.65 5.43
CA GLU A 24 -0.92 -4.10 6.04
C GLU A 24 -2.10 -3.96 5.07
N TYR A 25 -3.04 -4.90 5.16
CA TYR A 25 -4.29 -4.82 4.42
C TYR A 25 -5.19 -3.74 5.01
N ILE A 26 -5.63 -2.80 4.17
CA ILE A 26 -6.60 -1.78 4.53
C ILE A 26 -7.87 -1.95 3.70
N HIS A 27 -9.01 -2.04 4.38
CA HIS A 27 -10.29 -2.38 3.74
C HIS A 27 -11.00 -1.15 3.13
N SER A 28 -10.85 0.02 3.74
CA SER A 28 -11.49 1.26 3.29
C SER A 28 -10.54 2.43 3.50
N PHE A 29 -10.17 3.10 2.42
CA PHE A 29 -9.17 4.16 2.46
C PHE A 29 -9.47 5.26 1.46
N ILE A 30 -8.88 6.43 1.70
CA ILE A 30 -8.82 7.55 0.77
C ILE A 30 -7.37 7.71 0.33
N VAL A 31 -7.21 7.97 -0.97
CA VAL A 31 -5.92 8.29 -1.58
C VAL A 31 -5.87 9.79 -1.81
N ASN A 32 -4.92 10.46 -1.14
CA ASN A 32 -4.56 11.85 -1.37
C ASN A 32 -3.06 11.88 -1.63
N TRP A 33 -2.66 11.55 -2.86
CA TRP A 33 -1.25 11.34 -3.20
C TRP A 33 -0.33 12.47 -2.68
N PRO A 34 0.82 12.16 -2.04
CA PRO A 34 1.43 10.83 -1.81
C PRO A 34 0.99 10.13 -0.51
N PHE A 35 -0.22 10.40 -0.01
CA PHE A 35 -0.75 9.85 1.24
C PHE A 35 -1.89 8.86 1.00
N ILE A 36 -1.94 7.83 1.83
CA ILE A 36 -3.11 6.96 1.98
C ILE A 36 -3.54 6.99 3.42
N LYS A 37 -4.85 7.15 3.65
CA LYS A 37 -5.43 7.18 4.98
C LYS A 37 -6.59 6.21 5.07
N GLU A 38 -6.65 5.43 6.14
CA GLU A 38 -7.80 4.60 6.43
C GLU A 38 -9.02 5.48 6.79
N ASN A 39 -10.20 5.11 6.28
CA ASN A 39 -11.42 5.91 6.50
C ASN A 39 -11.93 5.87 7.94
N LYS A 40 -11.75 4.74 8.63
CA LYS A 40 -12.29 4.49 9.97
C LYS A 40 -11.19 4.19 11.00
N GLY A 41 -9.93 4.32 10.61
CA GLY A 41 -8.78 4.03 11.46
C GLY A 41 -7.84 5.21 11.60
N GLU A 42 -6.85 5.04 12.47
CA GLU A 42 -5.78 6.02 12.71
C GLU A 42 -4.55 5.74 11.82
N SER A 43 -4.59 4.68 11.02
CA SER A 43 -3.50 4.28 10.14
C SER A 43 -3.43 5.17 8.90
N SER A 44 -2.26 5.76 8.69
CA SER A 44 -1.91 6.47 7.46
C SER A 44 -0.56 6.00 6.94
N TYR A 45 -0.44 5.91 5.63
CA TYR A 45 0.79 5.54 4.94
C TYR A 45 1.24 6.69 4.02
N VAL A 46 2.53 7.00 4.04
CA VAL A 46 3.17 8.02 3.22
C VAL A 46 4.09 7.35 2.24
N PHE A 47 3.96 7.72 0.97
CA PHE A 47 4.95 7.40 -0.05
C PHE A 47 6.04 8.47 -0.05
N SER A 48 7.18 8.19 0.60
CA SER A 48 8.31 9.13 0.66
C SER A 48 9.36 8.85 -0.42
N GLY A 49 9.22 7.77 -1.20
CA GLY A 49 10.20 7.34 -2.19
C GLY A 49 11.40 6.60 -1.57
N SER A 50 11.38 6.37 -0.26
CA SER A 50 12.38 5.59 0.49
C SER A 50 11.97 4.13 0.66
N GLU A 51 10.86 3.72 0.03
CA GLU A 51 10.45 2.33 -0.04
C GLU A 51 11.50 1.57 -0.86
N GLN A 52 12.44 0.90 -0.17
CA GLN A 52 13.53 0.18 -0.83
C GLN A 52 12.99 -1.06 -1.54
N TRP A 53 13.18 -1.10 -2.86
CA TRP A 53 12.95 -2.28 -3.68
C TRP A 53 14.07 -3.28 -3.45
N LEU A 54 13.76 -4.39 -2.77
CA LEU A 54 14.66 -5.55 -2.78
C LEU A 54 14.55 -6.18 -4.18
N SER A 55 15.58 -5.98 -5.00
CA SER A 55 15.76 -6.75 -6.22
C SER A 55 16.06 -8.21 -5.84
N LEU A 56 15.34 -9.14 -6.47
CA LEU A 56 15.70 -10.56 -6.49
C LEU A 56 17.01 -10.78 -7.27
#